data_AF-A0A7G9YQ59-F1
#
_entry.id   AF-A0A7G9YQ59-F1
#
_cell.length_a   1.000
_cell.length_b   1.000
_cell.length_c   1.000
_cell.angle_alpha   90.00
_cell.angle_beta   90.00
_cell.angle_gamma   90.00
#
_symmetry.space_group_name_H-M   'P 1'
#
loop_
_entity.id
_entity.type
_entity.pdbx_description
1 polymer ?
#
loop_
_entity_poly.entity_id
_entity_poly.type
_entity_poly.pdbx_seq_one_letter_code
_entity_poly.pdbx_strand_id
1 'polypeptide(L)'
;MPVVSIFDETVEISKYNFHWQDATGNLIRRWDNAPHHPELDNYPHHVHAKDTVSASSEIGIRTVLSVVKSILNPRNQHTRIANSTN
;
A
#
# COMPACT_ATOMS: atom_id res chain seq x y z
N MET A 1 -6.74 -8.03 8.72
CA MET A 1 -7.95 -8.31 7.91
C MET A 1 -8.65 -7.00 7.63
N PRO A 2 -9.03 -6.71 6.37
CA PRO A 2 -9.84 -5.53 6.08
C PRO A 2 -11.24 -5.68 6.69
N VAL A 3 -11.80 -4.56 7.14
CA VAL A 3 -13.18 -4.41 7.59
C VAL A 3 -13.93 -3.66 6.51
N VAL A 4 -15.08 -4.21 6.13
CA VAL A 4 -15.98 -3.62 5.15
C VAL A 4 -17.16 -2.99 5.87
N SER A 5 -17.54 -1.80 5.46
CA SER A 5 -18.72 -1.09 5.96
C SER A 5 -19.67 -0.78 4.81
N ILE A 6 -20.96 -0.74 5.13
CA ILE A 6 -22.01 -0.38 4.19
C ILE A 6 -22.54 0.99 4.61
N PHE A 7 -22.45 1.98 3.72
CA PHE A 7 -22.95 3.33 3.93
C PHE A 7 -23.73 3.77 2.70
N ASP A 8 -24.98 4.19 2.86
CA ASP A 8 -25.81 4.68 1.75
C ASP A 8 -25.81 3.74 0.52
N GLU A 9 -25.98 2.44 0.78
CA GLU A 9 -25.93 1.36 -0.23
C GLU A 9 -24.58 1.15 -0.93
N THR A 10 -23.53 1.89 -0.56
CA THR A 10 -22.15 1.67 -1.02
C THR A 10 -21.39 0.72 -0.08
N VAL A 11 -20.39 0.04 -0.64
CA VAL A 11 -19.51 -0.87 0.09
C VAL A 11 -18.11 -0.27 0.12
N GLU A 12 -17.61 0.02 1.32
CA GLU A 12 -16.31 0.67 1.53
C GLU A 12 -15.42 -0.13 2.48
N ILE A 13 -14.10 -0.06 2.28
CA ILE A 13 -13.13 -0.63 3.22
C ILE A 13 -12.87 0.40 4.33
N SER A 14 -13.56 0.26 5.46
CA SER A 14 -13.43 1.21 6.56
C SER A 14 -12.15 1.03 7.37
N LYS A 15 -11.60 -0.19 7.43
CA LYS A 15 -10.33 -0.46 8.10
C LYS A 15 -9.50 -1.46 7.31
N TYR A 16 -8.20 -1.29 7.27
CA TYR A 16 -7.28 -2.31 6.77
C TYR A 16 -5.95 -2.26 7.49
N ASN A 17 -5.27 -3.41 7.43
CA ASN A 17 -3.90 -3.55 7.88
C ASN A 17 -3.28 -4.72 7.09
N PHE A 18 -2.36 -4.39 6.18
CA PHE A 18 -1.64 -5.35 5.34
C PHE A 18 -0.19 -5.42 5.78
N HIS A 19 0.23 -6.55 6.34
CA HIS A 19 1.62 -6.78 6.77
C HIS A 19 2.36 -7.62 5.73
N TRP A 20 3.54 -7.14 5.35
CA TRP A 20 4.54 -7.93 4.67
C TRP A 20 5.70 -8.17 5.63
N GLN A 21 5.94 -9.44 5.96
CA GLN A 21 6.98 -9.87 6.90
C GLN A 21 7.91 -10.89 6.25
N ASP A 22 9.12 -11.03 6.79
CA ASP A 22 10.02 -12.12 6.42
C ASP A 22 9.60 -13.45 7.07
N ALA A 23 10.31 -14.53 6.73
CA ALA A 23 10.02 -15.87 7.24
C ALA A 23 10.22 -16.02 8.77
N THR A 24 10.92 -15.08 9.40
CA THR A 24 11.15 -15.04 10.86
C THR A 24 10.16 -14.11 11.57
N GLY A 25 9.26 -13.45 10.83
CA GLY A 25 8.25 -12.54 11.37
C GLY A 25 8.68 -11.08 11.47
N ASN A 26 9.86 -10.69 10.98
CA ASN A 26 10.26 -9.28 11.00
C ASN A 26 9.44 -8.49 9.98
N LEU A 27 9.01 -7.29 10.37
CA LEU A 27 8.24 -6.41 9.51
C LEU A 27 9.11 -5.82 8.40
N ILE A 28 8.77 -6.14 7.15
CA ILE A 28 9.37 -5.52 5.97
C ILE A 28 8.62 -4.21 5.65
N ARG A 29 7.29 -4.30 5.60
CA ARG A 29 6.41 -3.15 5.32
C ARG A 29 4.99 -3.41 5.83
N ARG A 30 4.30 -2.37 6.30
CA ARG A 30 2.88 -2.41 6.67
C ARG A 30 2.12 -1.26 6.03
N TRP A 31 0.93 -1.53 5.52
CA TRP A 31 -0.02 -0.50 5.08
C TRP A 31 -1.26 -0.54 5.96
N ASP A 32 -1.66 0.60 6.49
CA ASP A 32 -2.76 0.76 7.42
C ASP A 32 -3.49 2.10 7.18
N ASN A 33 -4.71 2.17 7.72
CA ASN A 33 -5.53 3.38 7.73
C ASN A 33 -5.99 3.74 9.14
N ALA A 34 -5.27 3.29 10.16
CA ALA A 34 -5.62 3.60 11.53
C ALA A 34 -5.29 5.09 11.83
N PRO A 35 -6.17 5.80 12.58
CA PRO A 35 -6.14 7.26 12.70
C PRO A 35 -5.09 7.76 13.72
N HIS A 36 -3.81 7.44 13.54
CA HIS A 36 -2.74 7.79 14.49
C HIS A 36 -1.59 8.64 13.92
N HIS A 37 -1.65 9.03 12.65
CA HIS A 37 -0.67 9.92 11.99
C HIS A 37 -1.33 11.13 11.31
N PRO A 38 -2.02 12.02 12.05
CA PRO A 38 -2.73 13.18 11.50
C PRO A 38 -1.82 14.20 10.79
N GLU A 39 -0.51 14.13 11.01
CA GLU A 39 0.50 14.98 10.38
C GLU A 39 0.79 14.65 8.90
N LEU A 40 0.26 13.54 8.38
CA LEU A 40 0.51 13.08 7.01
C LEU A 40 -0.57 13.59 6.04
N ASP A 41 -0.15 14.03 4.84
CA ASP A 41 -1.02 14.64 3.83
C ASP A 41 -2.24 13.79 3.44
N ASN A 42 -2.12 12.46 3.44
CA ASN A 42 -3.18 11.52 3.06
C ASN A 42 -3.76 10.76 4.26
N TYR A 43 -3.81 11.39 5.43
CA TYR A 43 -4.43 10.82 6.61
C TYR A 43 -5.84 10.24 6.32
N PRO A 44 -6.18 9.03 6.82
CA PRO A 44 -5.44 8.22 7.79
C PRO A 44 -4.48 7.19 7.17
N HIS A 45 -4.31 7.21 5.85
CA HIS A 45 -3.61 6.18 5.10
C HIS A 45 -2.09 6.37 5.18
N HIS A 46 -1.39 5.37 5.66
CA HIS A 46 0.06 5.43 5.79
C HIS A 46 0.73 4.07 5.58
N VAL A 47 2.05 4.12 5.43
CA VAL A 47 2.90 2.94 5.28
C VAL A 47 4.05 3.01 6.27
N HIS A 48 4.24 1.93 7.02
CA HIS A 48 5.41 1.69 7.86
C HIS A 48 6.44 0.90 7.06
N ALA A 49 7.67 1.38 7.00
CA ALA A 49 8.78 0.64 6.38
C ALA A 49 10.05 0.87 7.21
N LYS A 50 10.64 -0.23 7.71
CA LYS A 50 11.72 -0.17 8.71
C LYS A 50 11.30 0.72 9.89
N ASP A 51 12.02 1.82 10.11
CA ASP A 51 11.80 2.78 11.20
C ASP A 51 11.12 4.07 10.74
N THR A 52 10.50 4.05 9.55
CA THR A 52 9.87 5.23 8.95
C THR A 52 8.38 5.02 8.72
N VAL A 53 7.62 6.11 8.92
CA VAL A 53 6.21 6.20 8.55
C VAL A 53 6.09 7.28 7.48
N SER A 54 5.31 7.00 6.44
CA SER A 54 5.08 7.97 5.36
C SER A 54 3.64 7.90 4.88
N ALA A 55 3.16 9.01 4.32
CA ALA A 55 1.83 9.11 3.73
C ALA A 55 1.68 8.08 2.61
N SER A 56 0.48 7.52 2.47
CA SER A 56 0.12 6.68 1.33
C SER A 56 -1.29 7.04 0.89
N SER A 57 -1.66 6.76 -0.36
CA SER A 57 -3.08 6.75 -0.72
C SER A 57 -3.75 5.50 -0.13
N GLU A 58 -5.08 5.50 -0.08
CA GLU A 58 -5.84 4.27 0.17
C GLU A 58 -5.35 3.14 -0.75
N ILE A 59 -5.13 1.95 -0.18
CA ILE A 59 -4.52 0.85 -0.92
C ILE A 59 -5.28 -0.47 -0.68
N GLY A 60 -5.59 -1.16 -1.78
CA GLY A 60 -6.17 -2.51 -1.75
C GLY A 60 -5.12 -3.62 -1.85
N ILE A 61 -5.51 -4.84 -1.45
CA ILE A 61 -4.61 -6.01 -1.44
C ILE A 61 -3.98 -6.31 -2.81
N ARG A 62 -4.71 -6.09 -3.92
CA ARG A 62 -4.16 -6.31 -5.28
C ARG A 62 -2.98 -5.38 -5.56
N THR A 63 -3.09 -4.12 -5.17
CA THR A 63 -2.03 -3.13 -5.31
C THR A 63 -0.86 -3.45 -4.40
N VAL A 64 -1.13 -3.84 -3.14
CA VAL A 64 -0.08 -4.31 -2.22
C VAL A 64 0.72 -5.47 -2.83
N LEU A 65 0.06 -6.50 -3.35
CA LEU A 65 0.74 -7.64 -3.99
C LEU A 65 1.52 -7.23 -5.24
N SER A 66 1.02 -6.26 -6.02
CA SER A 66 1.74 -5.70 -7.17
C SER A 66 3.03 -4.98 -6.74
N VAL A 67 2.97 -4.19 -5.65
CA VAL A 67 4.13 -3.51 -5.06
C VAL A 67 5.15 -4.54 -4.54
N VAL A 68 4.70 -5.56 -3.80
CA VAL A 68 5.60 -6.64 -3.33
C VAL A 68 6.27 -7.33 -4.51
N LYS A 69 5.51 -7.67 -5.56
CA LYS A 69 6.04 -8.28 -6.78
C LYS A 69 7.08 -7.38 -7.47
N SER A 70 6.85 -6.07 -7.54
CA SER A 70 7.78 -5.14 -8.20
C SER A 70 9.08 -4.97 -7.40
N ILE A 71 8.99 -4.97 -6.06
CA ILE A 71 10.17 -4.93 -5.17
C ILE A 71 11.00 -6.21 -5.31
N LEU A 72 10.35 -7.38 -5.36
CA LEU A 72 11.04 -8.66 -5.52
C LEU A 72 11.62 -8.85 -6.93
N ASN A 73 10.98 -8.30 -7.96
CA ASN A 73 11.38 -8.42 -9.37
C ASN A 73 11.60 -7.04 -10.01
N PRO A 74 12.72 -6.34 -9.72
CA PRO A 74 12.95 -4.97 -10.17
C PRO A 74 13.15 -4.83 -11.68
N ARG A 75 13.39 -5.92 -12.42
CA ARG A 75 13.70 -5.91 -13.87
C ARG A 75 12.52 -5.49 -14.79
N ASN A 76 11.31 -5.30 -14.25
CA ASN A 76 10.11 -5.00 -15.04
C ASN A 76 9.80 -3.49 -15.23
N GLN A 77 10.71 -2.58 -14.84
CA GLN A 77 10.50 -1.13 -14.97
C GLN A 77 11.17 -0.48 -16.20
N HIS A 78 11.92 -1.25 -17.00
CA HIS A 78 12.65 -0.75 -18.18
C HIS A 78 12.04 -1.25 -19.51
N THR A 79 10.76 -0.96 -19.81
CA THR A 79 10.25 -1.12 -21.18
C THR A 79 9.09 -0.18 -21.51
N ARG A 80 9.30 1.15 -21.46
CA ARG A 80 8.48 2.12 -22.22
C ARG A 80 9.34 3.32 -22.66
N ILE A 81 10.24 3.09 -23.59
CA ILE A 81 10.61 4.10 -24.59
C ILE A 81 10.32 3.47 -25.94
N ALA A 82 9.06 3.53 -26.35
CA ALA A 82 8.69 3.37 -27.75
C ALA A 82 8.86 4.75 -28.39
N ASN A 83 9.78 4.81 -29.35
CA ASN A 83 10.06 5.96 -30.18
C ASN A 83 8.76 6.45 -30.84
N SER A 84 8.40 7.71 -30.60
CA SER A 84 7.48 8.46 -31.45
C SER A 84 8.32 9.40 -32.30
N THR A 85 8.77 8.92 -33.45
CA THR A 85 9.14 9.77 -34.57
C THR A 85 7.93 9.84 -35.48
N ASN A 86 7.23 10.98 -35.46
CA ASN A 86 6.71 11.61 -36.65
C ASN A 86 6.53 13.09 -36.37
#